data_AF-A0A292PV34-F1
#
_entry.id   AF-A0A292PV34-F1
#
_cell.length_a   1.000
_cell.length_b   1.000
_cell.length_c   1.000
_cell.angle_alpha   90.00
_cell.angle_beta   90.00
_cell.angle_gamma   90.00
#
_symmetry.space_group_name_H-M   'P 1'
#
loop_
_entity.id
_entity.type
_entity.pdbx_description
1 polymer ?
#
loop_
_entity_poly.entity_id
_entity_poly.type
_entity_poly.pdbx_seq_one_letter_code
_entity_poly.pdbx_strand_id
1 'polypeptide(L)'
;MSSDAEADAHDLHRAQRMELIFSPITSTPETQHVIRTILLKEAEEGSKSVQKYLVATDLSGEAQHALEWTIGTVLGAGDTLMAIYVIDQDTVEDGGKIVPDDKIAGALNS
;
A
#
# COMPACT_ATOMS: atom_id res chain seq x y z
N MET A 1 -26.75 -20.05 -17.02
CA MET A 1 -25.61 -19.12 -16.82
C MET A 1 -24.35 -19.98 -16.78
N SER A 2 -23.24 -19.52 -17.34
CA SER A 2 -21.98 -20.28 -17.37
C SER A 2 -21.33 -20.27 -15.97
N SER A 3 -20.67 -21.35 -15.59
CA SER A 3 -19.92 -21.47 -14.32
C SER A 3 -18.91 -20.33 -14.08
N ASP A 4 -18.42 -19.71 -15.15
CA ASP A 4 -17.52 -18.56 -15.12
C ASP A 4 -18.19 -17.32 -14.51
N ALA A 5 -19.45 -17.06 -14.89
CA ALA A 5 -20.19 -15.89 -14.40
C ALA A 5 -20.55 -15.99 -12.91
N GLU A 6 -20.67 -17.22 -12.38
CA GLU A 6 -20.91 -17.45 -10.96
C GLU A 6 -19.63 -17.29 -10.13
N ALA A 7 -18.47 -17.69 -10.68
CA ALA A 7 -17.16 -17.46 -10.06
C ALA A 7 -16.84 -15.97 -9.97
N ASP A 8 -17.05 -15.22 -11.07
CA ASP A 8 -16.86 -13.77 -11.11
C ASP A 8 -17.72 -13.03 -10.07
N ALA A 9 -18.99 -13.44 -9.93
CA ALA A 9 -19.89 -12.83 -8.95
C ALA A 9 -19.46 -13.11 -7.51
N HIS A 10 -18.98 -14.33 -7.23
CA HIS A 10 -18.46 -14.69 -5.91
C HIS A 10 -17.21 -13.89 -5.55
N ASP A 11 -16.25 -13.77 -6.47
CA ASP A 11 -15.02 -13.01 -6.25
C ASP A 11 -15.28 -11.51 -6.10
N LEU A 12 -16.23 -10.97 -6.86
CA LEU A 12 -16.67 -9.58 -6.71
C LEU A 12 -17.28 -9.32 -5.32
N HIS A 13 -18.17 -10.19 -4.85
CA HIS A 13 -18.77 -10.08 -3.52
C HIS A 13 -17.76 -10.24 -2.39
N ARG A 14 -16.74 -11.07 -2.62
CA ARG A 14 -15.63 -11.25 -1.70
C ARG A 14 -14.75 -10.00 -1.64
N ALA A 15 -14.36 -9.45 -2.79
CA ALA A 15 -13.58 -8.21 -2.88
C ALA A 15 -14.30 -7.02 -2.20
N GLN A 16 -15.62 -6.93 -2.35
CA GLN A 16 -16.45 -5.92 -1.67
C GLN A 16 -16.39 -5.97 -0.13
N ARG A 17 -16.00 -7.11 0.45
CA ARG A 17 -15.87 -7.31 1.90
C ARG A 17 -14.42 -7.24 2.40
N MET A 18 -13.48 -6.93 1.53
CA MET A 18 -12.08 -6.76 1.89
C MET A 18 -11.79 -5.33 2.32
N GLU A 19 -11.02 -5.19 3.39
CA GLU A 19 -10.51 -3.92 3.90
C GLU A 19 -9.02 -3.82 3.60
N LEU A 20 -8.60 -2.70 3.00
CA LEU A 20 -7.20 -2.35 2.83
C LEU A 20 -6.74 -1.47 3.99
N ILE A 21 -5.75 -1.93 4.74
CA ILE A 21 -5.16 -1.20 5.86
C ILE A 21 -3.75 -0.78 5.47
N PHE A 22 -3.44 0.50 5.65
CA PHE A 22 -2.14 1.08 5.33
C PHE A 22 -1.42 1.48 6.61
N SER A 23 -0.13 1.14 6.72
CA SER A 23 0.73 1.74 7.73
C SER A 23 0.99 3.22 7.42
N PRO A 24 1.38 4.01 8.43
CA PRO A 24 2.11 5.25 8.19
C PRO A 24 3.30 5.01 7.26
N ILE A 25 3.66 6.02 6.49
CA ILE A 25 4.88 6.00 5.69
C ILE A 25 6.06 6.22 6.64
N THR A 26 6.94 5.24 6.75
CA THR A 26 8.17 5.35 7.54
C THR A 26 9.30 5.74 6.60
N SER A 27 9.76 6.99 6.71
CA SER A 27 10.96 7.45 6.03
C SER A 27 12.16 7.33 6.97
N THR A 28 13.22 6.67 6.53
CA THR A 28 14.50 6.58 7.24
C THR A 28 15.56 7.26 6.39
N PRO A 29 15.76 8.59 6.53
CA PRO A 29 16.70 9.35 5.71
C PRO A 29 18.14 8.84 5.80
N GLU A 30 18.53 8.27 6.94
CA GLU A 30 19.86 7.71 7.18
C GLU A 30 20.19 6.53 6.27
N THR A 31 19.17 5.80 5.83
CA THR A 31 19.29 4.65 4.93
C THR A 31 18.65 4.91 3.57
N GLN A 32 18.15 6.14 3.33
CA GLN A 32 17.48 6.55 2.09
C GLN A 32 16.28 5.67 1.72
N HIS A 33 15.68 4.99 2.68
CA HIS A 33 14.55 4.09 2.46
C HIS A 33 13.24 4.70 2.91
N VAL A 34 12.20 4.47 2.11
CA VAL A 34 10.80 4.74 2.47
C VAL A 34 10.07 3.42 2.45
N ILE A 35 9.40 3.10 3.56
CA ILE A 35 8.70 1.84 3.74
C ILE A 35 7.23 2.13 4.03
N ARG A 36 6.35 1.40 3.34
CA ARG A 36 4.92 1.35 3.64
C ARG A 36 4.44 -0.10 3.63
N THR A 37 3.65 -0.46 4.63
CA THR A 37 2.98 -1.77 4.69
C THR A 37 1.52 -1.60 4.30
N ILE A 38 1.05 -2.52 3.46
CA ILE A 38 -0.33 -2.63 2.99
C ILE A 38 -0.81 -4.02 3.41
N LEU A 39 -1.92 -4.08 4.13
CA LEU A 39 -2.54 -5.32 4.58
C LEU A 39 -3.92 -5.44 3.95
N LEU A 40 -4.23 -6.61 3.38
CA LEU A 40 -5.56 -6.93 2.87
C LEU A 40 -6.28 -7.83 3.88
N LYS A 41 -7.28 -7.30 4.57
CA LYS A 41 -8.02 -8.01 5.63
C LYS A 41 -9.41 -8.42 5.12
N GLU A 42 -9.79 -9.69 5.33
CA GLU A 42 -11.18 -10.13 5.18
C GLU A 42 -11.96 -9.91 6.49
N ALA A 43 -13.25 -9.61 6.37
CA ALA A 43 -14.14 -9.36 7.49
C ALA A 43 -14.47 -10.60 8.35
N GLU A 44 -14.27 -11.82 7.84
CA GLU A 44 -14.57 -13.06 8.59
C GLU A 44 -13.32 -13.87 8.94
N GLU A 45 -13.24 -14.20 10.24
CA GLU A 45 -12.17 -14.92 10.90
C GLU A 45 -12.12 -16.39 10.46
N GLY A 46 -11.27 -16.69 9.48
CA GLY A 46 -10.79 -18.03 9.20
C GLY A 46 -9.28 -17.99 9.07
N SER A 47 -8.57 -18.75 9.92
CA SER A 47 -7.10 -18.81 9.97
C SER A 47 -6.51 -19.42 8.69
N LYS A 48 -6.56 -18.70 7.58
CA LYS A 48 -5.73 -18.97 6.39
C LYS A 48 -4.32 -18.45 6.65
N SER A 49 -3.32 -19.16 6.11
CA SER A 49 -1.92 -18.77 6.24
C SER A 49 -1.68 -17.43 5.55
N VAL A 50 -1.34 -16.41 6.34
CA VAL A 50 -0.96 -15.08 5.87
C VAL A 50 0.39 -15.15 5.15
N GLN A 51 0.43 -14.84 3.85
CA GLN A 51 1.68 -14.68 3.11
C GLN A 51 2.17 -13.24 3.18
N LYS A 52 3.50 -13.07 3.20
CA LYS A 52 4.16 -11.76 3.22
C LYS A 52 4.89 -11.56 1.90
N TYR A 53 4.60 -10.46 1.24
CA TYR A 53 5.20 -10.06 -0.03
C TYR A 53 6.01 -8.78 0.15
N LEU A 54 7.09 -8.65 -0.61
CA LEU A 54 7.92 -7.45 -0.67
C LEU A 54 8.00 -6.99 -2.11
N VAL A 55 7.70 -5.72 -2.34
CA VAL A 55 7.84 -5.07 -3.65
C VAL A 55 8.79 -3.88 -3.50
N ALA A 56 9.85 -3.88 -4.30
CA ALA A 56 10.64 -2.69 -4.54
C ALA A 56 9.95 -1.88 -5.64
N THR A 57 9.73 -0.59 -5.42
CA THR A 57 9.12 0.33 -6.39
C THR A 57 10.02 1.54 -6.56
N ASP A 58 10.06 2.10 -7.78
CA ASP A 58 10.76 3.33 -8.13
C ASP A 58 9.79 4.51 -8.34
N LEU A 59 8.51 4.34 -7.98
CA LEU A 59 7.42 5.32 -8.16
C LEU A 59 7.15 5.73 -9.62
N SER A 60 7.69 5.01 -10.61
CA SER A 60 7.32 5.19 -12.01
C SER A 60 5.84 4.84 -12.26
N GLY A 61 5.27 5.35 -13.35
CA GLY A 61 3.90 5.00 -13.74
C GLY A 61 3.76 3.50 -14.01
N GLU A 62 4.79 2.89 -14.60
CA GLU A 62 4.89 1.45 -14.82
C GLU A 62 4.91 0.67 -13.50
N ALA A 63 5.68 1.12 -12.50
CA ALA A 63 5.70 0.48 -11.19
C ALA A 63 4.38 0.66 -10.42
N GLN A 64 3.67 1.77 -10.61
CA GLN A 64 2.32 1.95 -10.09
C GLN A 64 1.35 0.92 -10.68
N HIS A 65 1.34 0.76 -12.01
CA HIS A 65 0.49 -0.24 -12.65
C HIS A 65 0.82 -1.67 -12.20
N ALA A 66 2.10 -1.99 -12.01
CA ALA A 66 2.52 -3.28 -11.45
C ALA A 66 2.02 -3.48 -10.01
N LEU A 67 2.04 -2.43 -9.20
CA LEU A 67 1.54 -2.46 -7.83
C LEU A 67 0.01 -2.64 -7.79
N GLU A 68 -0.73 -1.91 -8.62
CA GLU A 68 -2.18 -2.04 -8.77
C GLU A 68 -2.56 -3.48 -9.14
N TRP A 69 -1.86 -4.06 -10.12
CA TRP A 69 -2.08 -5.44 -10.53
C TRP A 69 -1.79 -6.42 -9.39
N THR A 70 -0.69 -6.23 -8.66
CA THR A 70 -0.31 -7.08 -7.52
C THR A 70 -1.37 -7.02 -6.42
N ILE A 71 -1.85 -5.83 -6.08
CA ILE A 71 -2.89 -5.66 -5.06
C ILE A 71 -4.21 -6.29 -5.50
N GLY A 72 -4.60 -6.10 -6.77
CA GLY A 72 -5.89 -6.58 -7.27
C GLY A 72 -5.96 -8.08 -7.56
N THR A 73 -4.82 -8.75 -7.73
CA THR A 73 -4.80 -10.16 -8.21
C THR A 73 -3.93 -11.09 -7.39
N VAL A 74 -2.78 -10.62 -6.89
CA VAL A 74 -1.81 -11.46 -6.17
C VAL A 74 -2.13 -11.51 -4.68
N LEU A 75 -2.58 -10.40 -4.10
CA LEU A 75 -2.89 -10.36 -2.67
C LEU A 75 -4.18 -11.11 -2.36
N GLY A 76 -4.03 -12.23 -1.66
CA GLY A 76 -5.11 -12.95 -1.04
C GLY A 76 -5.53 -12.32 0.28
N ALA A 77 -6.63 -12.82 0.82
CA ALA A 77 -7.11 -12.36 2.11
C ALA A 77 -6.17 -12.78 3.23
N GLY A 78 -5.85 -11.81 4.09
CA GLY A 78 -4.90 -11.97 5.17
C GLY A 78 -3.47 -11.67 4.75
N ASP A 79 -3.16 -11.58 3.45
CA ASP A 79 -1.80 -11.33 2.98
C ASP A 79 -1.33 -9.91 3.27
N THR A 80 -0.02 -9.77 3.48
CA THR A 80 0.64 -8.49 3.75
C THR A 80 1.62 -8.16 2.64
N LEU A 81 1.50 -6.99 2.04
CA LEU A 81 2.46 -6.44 1.08
C LEU A 81 3.28 -5.32 1.73
N MET A 82 4.60 -5.40 1.64
CA MET A 82 5.50 -4.32 1.99
C MET A 82 6.04 -3.69 0.72
N ALA A 83 5.81 -2.40 0.53
CA ALA A 83 6.39 -1.62 -0.56
C ALA A 83 7.59 -0.83 -0.05
N ILE A 84 8.73 -0.97 -0.73
CA ILE A 84 9.97 -0.24 -0.43
C ILE A 84 10.34 0.61 -1.64
N TYR A 85 10.60 1.89 -1.37
CA TYR A 85 11.19 2.83 -2.31
C TYR A 85 12.52 3.33 -1.76
N VAL A 86 13.52 3.47 -2.63
CA VAL A 86 14.83 4.03 -2.29
C VAL A 86 14.93 5.41 -2.93
N ILE A 87 15.20 6.43 -2.11
CA ILE A 87 15.38 7.80 -2.55
C ILE A 87 16.83 7.99 -2.99
N ASP A 88 17.06 8.43 -4.21
CA ASP A 88 18.34 9.00 -4.59
C ASP A 88 18.37 10.50 -4.18
N GLN A 89 19.37 10.88 -3.37
CA GLN A 89 19.46 12.24 -2.83
C GLN A 89 19.67 13.29 -3.91
N ASP A 90 20.22 12.91 -5.06
CA ASP A 90 20.45 13.82 -6.19
C ASP A 90 19.17 14.12 -6.99
N THR A 91 18.09 13.35 -6.78
CA THR A 91 16.77 13.59 -7.40
C THR A 91 15.84 14.44 -6.53
N VAL A 92 16.28 14.81 -5.31
CA VAL A 92 15.54 15.69 -4.42
C VAL A 92 15.95 17.14 -4.73
N GLU A 93 15.20 17.82 -5.61
CA GLU A 93 15.28 19.28 -5.69
C GLU A 93 14.97 19.87 -4.30
N ASP A 94 15.95 20.59 -3.72
CA ASP A 94 15.94 21.29 -2.42
C ASP A 94 14.59 21.24 -1.65
N GLY A 95 14.39 20.15 -0.92
CA GLY A 95 13.11 19.86 -0.24
C GLY A 95 13.24 19.27 1.15
N GLY A 96 14.45 19.24 1.71
CA GLY A 96 14.77 18.80 3.07
C GLY A 96 14.24 19.72 4.18
N LYS A 97 13.03 20.26 4.04
CA LYS A 97 12.31 20.92 5.13
C LYS A 97 11.32 19.92 5.70
N ILE A 98 11.77 19.20 6.73
CA ILE A 98 10.87 18.68 7.76
C ILE A 98 10.08 19.91 8.24
N VAL A 99 8.81 20.01 7.89
CA VAL A 99 7.95 21.08 8.39
C VAL A 99 7.79 20.82 9.88
N PRO A 100 8.28 21.69 10.78
CA PRO A 100 8.04 21.53 12.21
C PRO A 100 6.55 21.71 12.49
N ASP A 101 6.00 20.85 13.35
CA ASP A 101 4.56 20.77 13.72
C ASP A 101 3.92 22.12 14.10
N ASP A 102 4.71 23.13 14.50
CA ASP A 102 4.24 24.46 14.89
C ASP A 102 3.49 25.22 13.78
N LYS A 103 3.64 24.83 12.51
CA LYS A 103 2.91 25.47 11.40
C LYS A 103 1.53 24.87 11.11
N ILE A 104 1.16 23.72 11.68
CA ILE A 104 -0.17 23.11 11.47
C ILE A 104 -1.21 23.70 12.44
N ALA A 105 -0.79 24.11 13.65
CA ALA A 105 -1.69 24.70 14.65
C ALA A 105 -2.25 26.08 14.26
N GLY A 106 -1.61 26.79 13.32
CA GLY A 106 -2.04 28.13 12.87
C GLY A 106 -3.15 28.14 11.81
N ALA A 107 -3.46 27.02 11.17
CA ALA A 107 -4.41 26.96 10.05
C ALA A 107 -5.86 26.64 10.45
N LEU A 108 -6.16 26.57 11.75
CA LEU A 108 -7.51 26.30 12.27
C LEU A 108 -8.19 27.52 12.93
N ASN A 109 -7.54 28.69 12.91
CA ASN A 109 -8.06 29.91 13.56
C ASN A 109 -8.11 31.13 12.63
N SER A 110 -8.45 30.95 11.35
CA SER A 110 -8.76 32.06 10.43
C SER A 110 -9.99 31.76 9.60
#